data_AF-A0A2I0B064-F1
#
_entry.id   AF-A0A2I0B064-F1
#
_cell.length_a   1.000
_cell.length_b   1.000
_cell.length_c   1.000
_cell.angle_alpha   90.00
_cell.angle_beta   90.00
_cell.angle_gamma   90.00
#
_symmetry.space_group_name_H-M   'P 1'
#
loop_
_entity.id
_entity.type
_entity.pdbx_description
1 polymer ?
#
loop_
_entity_poly.entity_id
_entity_poly.type
_entity_poly.pdbx_seq_one_letter_code
_entity_poly.pdbx_strand_id
1 'polypeptide(L)'
;MGRYQLRSINSLLAVLLILPLFPRRSALFRPTAAAGEDGSGGTRWAVLIAGSSGYENYRHQADICHAYQIMKKGGLKDENIIVFMYDDIAYNEENPTPGVIINHPLGGDVYAGVPKDYTGENVNVNNVLAVILGNKNATSGGSGKVVASGPDDLIFIFYSDHGAPGVLYHLHRVV
;
A
#
# COMPACT_ATOMS: atom_id res chain seq x y z
N MET A 1 -77.07 4.97 -22.60
CA MET A 1 -77.50 6.00 -21.61
C MET A 1 -76.36 6.18 -20.62
N GLY A 2 -75.71 7.32 -20.39
CA GLY A 2 -75.79 8.67 -20.90
C GLY A 2 -75.00 9.60 -19.95
N ARG A 3 -74.16 10.47 -20.53
CA ARG A 3 -73.73 11.82 -20.08
C ARG A 3 -72.58 12.02 -19.08
N TYR A 4 -71.48 12.51 -19.66
CA TYR A 4 -70.56 13.62 -19.31
C TYR A 4 -70.92 14.68 -18.24
N GLN A 5 -69.87 15.16 -17.53
CA GLN A 5 -69.58 16.55 -17.05
C GLN A 5 -68.02 16.64 -16.90
N LEU A 6 -67.19 17.34 -17.72
CA LEU A 6 -66.81 18.80 -17.77
C LEU A 6 -66.61 19.45 -16.38
N ARG A 7 -65.54 20.19 -15.99
CA ARG A 7 -64.57 21.13 -16.62
C ARG A 7 -63.28 21.18 -15.75
N SER A 8 -62.07 21.48 -16.23
CA SER A 8 -61.54 22.86 -16.36
C SER A 8 -60.15 22.86 -17.00
N ILE A 9 -59.89 23.87 -17.84
CA ILE A 9 -58.69 24.15 -18.65
C ILE A 9 -57.83 25.20 -17.91
N ASN A 10 -56.57 25.36 -18.35
CA ASN A 10 -55.53 26.37 -18.04
C ASN A 10 -54.43 25.81 -17.12
N SER A 11 -53.12 25.90 -17.41
CA SER A 11 -52.39 26.87 -18.23
C SER A 11 -51.07 26.25 -18.71
N LEU A 12 -50.73 26.46 -19.99
CA LEU A 12 -49.35 26.37 -20.46
C LEU A 12 -48.52 27.39 -19.68
N LEU A 13 -47.36 26.95 -19.16
CA LEU A 13 -46.24 27.85 -18.94
C LEU A 13 -45.01 27.21 -19.59
N ALA A 14 -44.66 27.76 -20.74
CA ALA A 14 -43.35 27.56 -21.35
C ALA A 14 -42.30 28.25 -20.47
N VAL A 15 -41.30 27.51 -20.02
CA VAL A 15 -40.05 28.12 -19.53
C VAL A 15 -38.93 27.63 -20.43
N LEU A 16 -38.61 28.51 -21.37
CA LEU A 16 -37.42 28.45 -22.22
C LEU A 16 -36.24 28.88 -21.32
N LEU A 17 -35.43 27.93 -20.85
CA LEU A 17 -34.16 28.24 -20.18
C LEU A 17 -32.99 28.00 -21.14
N ILE A 18 -32.35 29.11 -21.42
CA ILE A 18 -31.20 29.35 -22.28
C ILE A 18 -30.05 28.41 -21.92
N LEU A 19 -29.58 27.64 -22.92
CA LEU A 19 -28.34 26.88 -22.86
C LEU A 19 -27.14 27.83 -22.66
N PRO A 20 -26.28 27.65 -21.64
CA PRO A 20 -24.94 28.19 -21.72
C PRO A 20 -24.13 27.35 -22.72
N LEU A 21 -23.66 28.01 -23.79
CA LEU A 21 -22.57 27.53 -24.63
C LEU A 21 -21.35 27.25 -23.73
N PHE A 22 -21.11 25.98 -23.40
CA PHE A 22 -19.81 25.56 -22.89
C PHE A 22 -18.94 25.04 -24.05
N PRO A 23 -17.67 25.46 -24.13
CA PRO A 23 -16.86 25.35 -25.33
C PRO A 23 -16.42 23.93 -25.64
N ARG A 24 -16.29 23.65 -26.94
CA ARG A 24 -15.62 22.47 -27.48
C ARG A 24 -14.11 22.50 -27.16
N ARG A 25 -13.62 21.34 -26.70
CA ARG A 25 -12.24 20.82 -26.65
C ARG A 25 -11.28 21.38 -25.60
N SER A 26 -10.94 20.48 -24.67
CA SER A 26 -9.53 20.21 -24.34
C SER A 26 -9.31 18.71 -24.45
N ALA A 27 -8.57 18.30 -25.48
CA ALA A 27 -7.87 17.02 -25.46
C ALA A 27 -6.79 17.13 -24.40
N LEU A 28 -6.93 16.40 -23.28
CA LEU A 28 -5.82 16.08 -22.37
C LEU A 28 -6.25 14.99 -21.38
N PHE A 29 -6.76 13.87 -21.88
CA PHE A 29 -6.37 12.60 -21.27
C PHE A 29 -5.09 12.18 -21.96
N ARG A 30 -3.98 12.78 -21.52
CA ARG A 30 -2.65 12.24 -21.81
C ARG A 30 -2.55 11.04 -20.86
N PRO A 31 -2.45 9.80 -21.38
CA PRO A 31 -2.01 8.72 -20.52
C PRO A 31 -0.70 9.22 -19.94
N THR A 32 -0.59 9.29 -18.61
CA THR A 32 0.72 9.41 -18.00
C THR A 32 1.49 8.19 -18.51
N ALA A 33 2.37 8.46 -19.47
CA ALA A 33 3.42 7.57 -19.88
C ALA A 33 4.04 7.01 -18.60
N ALA A 34 4.38 5.72 -18.64
CA ALA A 34 5.04 4.97 -17.61
C ALA A 34 5.75 5.86 -16.59
N ALA A 35 5.37 5.73 -15.31
CA ALA A 35 6.13 6.26 -14.20
C ALA A 35 7.47 5.49 -14.09
N GLY A 36 8.33 5.69 -15.08
CA GLY A 36 9.72 5.32 -15.12
C GLY A 36 10.45 6.59 -15.54
N GLU A 37 11.37 7.03 -14.69
CA GLU A 37 12.11 8.30 -14.76
C GLU A 37 11.32 9.50 -14.23
N ASP A 38 11.30 9.63 -12.89
CA ASP A 38 11.40 10.97 -12.33
C ASP A 38 12.75 11.56 -12.79
N GLY A 39 12.81 12.87 -13.01
CA GLY A 39 14.03 13.53 -13.47
C GLY A 39 15.16 13.55 -12.44
N SER A 40 15.08 12.76 -11.37
CA SER A 40 16.21 12.47 -10.48
C SER A 40 16.87 11.20 -10.97
N GLY A 41 18.13 11.25 -11.39
CA GLY A 41 18.87 10.07 -11.85
C GLY A 41 19.12 8.98 -10.80
N GLY A 42 18.45 9.03 -9.64
CA GLY A 42 18.62 8.13 -8.51
C GLY A 42 17.56 7.02 -8.44
N THR A 43 17.90 5.95 -7.73
CA THR A 43 17.01 4.81 -7.46
C THR A 43 16.10 5.11 -6.26
N ARG A 44 14.83 4.73 -6.36
CA ARG A 44 13.88 4.77 -5.23
C ARG A 44 13.87 3.43 -4.50
N TRP A 45 14.10 3.47 -3.20
CA TRP A 45 14.13 2.34 -2.28
C TRP A 45 13.01 2.43 -1.25
N ALA A 46 12.54 1.27 -0.78
CA ALA A 46 11.60 1.18 0.33
C ALA A 46 12.02 0.11 1.33
N VAL A 47 11.91 0.41 2.62
CA VAL A 47 12.01 -0.55 3.72
C VAL A 47 10.69 -0.57 4.47
N LEU A 48 9.99 -1.70 4.45
CA LEU A 48 8.65 -1.86 5.00
C LEU A 48 8.71 -2.86 6.15
N ILE A 49 8.31 -2.45 7.37
CA ILE A 49 8.58 -3.20 8.59
C ILE A 49 7.32 -3.35 9.46
N ALA A 50 6.88 -4.59 9.65
CA ALA A 50 5.89 -4.96 10.65
C ALA A 50 6.64 -5.42 11.91
N GLY A 51 6.43 -4.71 13.02
CA GLY A 51 7.18 -4.93 14.26
C GLY A 51 6.63 -6.01 15.19
N SER A 52 5.48 -6.62 14.87
CA SER A 52 4.81 -7.66 15.67
C SER A 52 4.31 -8.86 14.87
N SER A 53 3.99 -9.92 15.61
CA SER A 53 3.43 -11.19 15.17
C SER A 53 2.13 -11.47 15.94
N GLY A 54 1.47 -12.59 15.67
CA GLY A 54 0.20 -12.97 16.28
C GLY A 54 -1.00 -12.42 15.52
N TYR A 55 -2.08 -13.20 15.44
CA TYR A 55 -3.27 -12.85 14.67
C TYR A 55 -3.99 -11.61 15.22
N GLU A 56 -3.88 -11.34 16.53
CA GLU A 56 -4.37 -10.11 17.16
C GLU A 56 -3.67 -8.83 16.65
N ASN A 57 -2.49 -9.00 16.02
CA ASN A 57 -1.70 -7.94 15.41
C ASN A 57 -1.78 -7.93 13.87
N TYR A 58 -2.75 -8.65 13.29
CA TYR A 58 -3.04 -8.72 11.85
C TYR A 58 -2.78 -7.41 11.09
N ARG A 59 -3.31 -6.31 11.63
CA ARG A 59 -3.27 -4.97 11.01
C ARG A 59 -1.86 -4.50 10.65
N HIS A 60 -0.84 -4.84 11.44
CA HIS A 60 0.52 -4.35 11.18
C HIS A 60 1.14 -5.01 9.93
N GLN A 61 0.94 -6.32 9.76
CA GLN A 61 1.40 -7.00 8.53
C GLN A 61 0.51 -6.66 7.33
N ALA A 62 -0.80 -6.43 7.54
CA ALA A 62 -1.70 -5.93 6.50
C ALA A 62 -1.29 -4.53 5.99
N ASP A 63 -0.85 -3.63 6.88
CA ASP A 63 -0.29 -2.32 6.53
C ASP A 63 0.93 -2.45 5.63
N ILE A 64 1.88 -3.32 5.99
CA ILE A 64 3.09 -3.56 5.21
C ILE A 64 2.78 -4.17 3.84
N CYS A 65 1.89 -5.17 3.79
CA CYS A 65 1.44 -5.76 2.54
C CYS A 65 0.79 -4.70 1.63
N HIS A 66 -0.10 -3.86 2.19
CA HIS A 66 -0.75 -2.80 1.43
C HIS A 66 0.23 -1.72 0.96
N ALA A 67 1.19 -1.31 1.80
CA ALA A 67 2.24 -0.39 1.42
C ALA A 67 3.09 -0.95 0.26
N TYR A 68 3.43 -2.25 0.28
CA TYR A 68 4.11 -2.91 -0.84
C TYR A 68 3.30 -2.79 -2.14
N GLN A 69 1.99 -3.06 -2.11
CA GLN A 69 1.15 -2.94 -3.31
C GLN A 69 1.15 -1.52 -3.88
N ILE A 70 1.12 -0.50 -3.02
CA ILE A 70 1.20 0.91 -3.42
C ILE A 70 2.55 1.20 -4.09
N MET A 71 3.66 0.79 -3.47
CA MET A 71 5.01 1.00 -4.01
C MET A 71 5.22 0.29 -5.35
N LYS A 72 4.78 -0.97 -5.44
CA LYS A 72 4.83 -1.78 -6.66
C LYS A 72 4.03 -1.14 -7.79
N LYS A 73 2.80 -0.70 -7.50
CA LYS A 73 1.95 0.03 -8.46
C LYS A 73 2.55 1.39 -8.86
N GLY A 74 3.30 2.02 -7.96
CA GLY A 74 4.06 3.25 -8.19
C GLY A 74 5.34 3.07 -9.02
N GLY A 75 5.67 1.84 -9.42
CA GLY A 75 6.81 1.54 -10.29
C GLY A 75 8.10 1.16 -9.57
N LEU A 76 8.11 1.02 -8.24
CA LEU A 76 9.26 0.44 -7.55
C LEU A 76 9.38 -1.05 -7.91
N LYS A 77 10.63 -1.50 -8.08
CA LYS A 77 10.96 -2.90 -8.37
C LYS A 77 11.17 -3.66 -7.05
N ASP A 78 10.92 -4.96 -7.06
CA ASP A 78 11.04 -5.80 -5.84
C ASP A 78 12.46 -5.86 -5.32
N GLU A 79 13.46 -5.71 -6.20
CA GLU A 79 14.87 -5.59 -5.83
C GLU A 79 15.16 -4.37 -4.93
N ASN A 80 14.31 -3.35 -4.98
CA ASN A 80 14.45 -2.10 -4.22
C ASN A 80 13.42 -1.94 -3.11
N ILE A 81 12.57 -2.95 -2.88
CA ILE A 81 11.62 -2.98 -1.75
C ILE A 81 12.05 -4.12 -0.82
N ILE A 82 12.46 -3.78 0.40
CA ILE A 82 12.84 -4.73 1.44
C ILE A 82 11.67 -4.87 2.40
N VAL A 83 11.19 -6.10 2.60
CA VAL A 83 10.04 -6.38 3.47
C VAL A 83 10.44 -7.19 4.71
N PHE A 84 10.10 -6.63 5.87
CA PHE A 84 10.13 -7.30 7.16
C PHE A 84 8.70 -7.55 7.63
N MET A 85 8.31 -8.81 7.75
CA MET A 85 7.04 -9.20 8.38
C MET A 85 7.15 -10.62 8.89
N TYR A 86 6.58 -10.91 10.06
CA TYR A 86 6.76 -12.22 10.68
C TYR A 86 6.20 -13.37 9.82
N ASP A 87 5.17 -13.07 9.01
CA ASP A 87 4.56 -13.96 8.01
C ASP A 87 3.70 -15.09 8.62
N ASP A 88 3.09 -14.83 9.78
CA ASP A 88 2.22 -15.75 10.52
C ASP A 88 0.73 -15.41 10.42
N ILE A 89 0.34 -14.55 9.47
CA ILE A 89 -1.05 -14.08 9.31
C ILE A 89 -1.78 -14.80 8.18
N ALA A 90 -1.17 -14.91 6.99
CA ALA A 90 -1.85 -15.41 5.81
C ALA A 90 -2.38 -16.85 5.98
N TYR A 91 -1.66 -17.69 6.72
CA TYR A 91 -2.02 -19.09 6.98
C TYR A 91 -2.26 -19.37 8.47
N ASN A 92 -2.57 -18.34 9.25
CA ASN A 92 -2.98 -18.52 10.64
C ASN A 92 -4.26 -19.35 10.72
N GLU A 93 -4.42 -20.19 11.75
CA GLU A 93 -5.64 -20.99 11.98
C GLU A 93 -6.89 -20.10 12.18
N GLU A 94 -6.71 -18.89 12.69
CA GLU A 94 -7.79 -17.91 12.87
C GLU A 94 -8.13 -17.14 11.58
N ASN A 95 -7.34 -17.27 10.51
CA ASN A 95 -7.61 -16.59 9.24
C ASN A 95 -8.74 -17.32 8.48
N PRO A 96 -9.92 -16.69 8.30
CA PRO A 96 -11.05 -17.34 7.63
C PRO A 96 -10.82 -17.53 6.12
N THR A 97 -9.82 -16.88 5.55
CA THR A 97 -9.44 -16.95 4.14
C THR A 97 -7.93 -17.23 4.01
N PRO A 98 -7.50 -18.49 4.17
CA PRO A 98 -6.08 -18.84 4.10
C PRO A 98 -5.42 -18.38 2.80
N GLY A 99 -4.22 -17.81 2.91
CA GLY A 99 -3.44 -17.24 1.82
C GLY A 99 -3.81 -15.80 1.45
N VAL A 100 -4.82 -15.20 2.10
CA VAL A 100 -5.27 -13.83 1.83
C VAL A 100 -5.06 -12.93 3.04
N ILE A 101 -4.57 -11.71 2.80
CA ILE A 101 -4.58 -10.61 3.78
C ILE A 101 -5.28 -9.42 3.14
N ILE A 102 -6.26 -8.83 3.82
CA ILE A 102 -6.93 -7.59 3.38
C ILE A 102 -6.53 -6.43 4.30
N ASN A 103 -6.45 -5.21 3.79
CA ASN A 103 -6.25 -4.02 4.62
C ASN A 103 -7.40 -3.00 4.53
N HIS A 104 -8.59 -3.48 4.12
CA HIS A 104 -9.83 -2.72 4.08
C HIS A 104 -11.01 -3.71 4.04
N PRO A 105 -12.14 -3.45 4.72
CA PRO A 105 -13.27 -4.41 4.79
C PRO A 105 -13.84 -4.84 3.43
N LEU A 106 -13.77 -3.96 2.43
CA LEU A 106 -14.18 -4.23 1.04
C LEU A 106 -12.98 -4.24 0.07
N GLY A 107 -11.77 -4.39 0.60
CA GLY A 107 -10.52 -4.42 -0.17
C GLY A 107 -10.24 -5.79 -0.78
N GLY A 108 -9.36 -5.81 -1.78
CA GLY A 108 -8.79 -7.04 -2.30
C GLY A 108 -7.62 -7.56 -1.45
N ASP A 109 -7.09 -8.72 -1.84
CA ASP A 109 -5.87 -9.26 -1.26
C ASP A 109 -4.68 -8.31 -1.47
N VAL A 110 -3.94 -8.07 -0.39
CA VAL A 110 -2.69 -7.31 -0.40
C VAL A 110 -1.46 -8.19 -0.16
N TYR A 111 -1.62 -9.47 0.18
CA TYR A 111 -0.51 -10.38 0.50
C TYR A 111 0.19 -10.95 -0.74
N ALA A 112 -0.57 -11.26 -1.79
CA ALA A 112 -0.02 -11.85 -3.00
C ALA A 112 1.14 -11.01 -3.58
N GLY A 113 2.25 -11.69 -3.86
CA GLY A 113 3.43 -11.09 -4.46
C GLY A 113 4.31 -10.28 -3.51
N VAL A 114 3.94 -10.11 -2.23
CA VAL A 114 4.79 -9.43 -1.24
C VAL A 114 6.06 -10.26 -0.99
N PRO A 115 7.28 -9.71 -1.18
CA PRO A 115 8.54 -10.39 -0.91
C PRO A 115 8.65 -10.84 0.55
N LYS A 116 9.35 -11.94 0.78
CA LYS A 116 9.63 -12.51 2.11
C LYS A 116 11.10 -12.33 2.46
N ASP A 117 11.57 -11.08 2.48
CA ASP A 117 13.01 -10.81 2.67
C ASP A 117 13.47 -11.18 4.07
N TYR A 118 12.71 -10.78 5.08
CA TYR A 118 12.97 -11.14 6.47
C TYR A 118 11.65 -11.53 7.14
N THR A 119 11.52 -12.80 7.50
CA THR A 119 10.34 -13.37 8.16
C THR A 119 10.70 -14.15 9.41
N GLY A 120 9.70 -14.43 10.26
CA GLY A 120 9.90 -15.08 11.55
C GLY A 120 10.94 -14.36 12.41
N GLU A 121 11.87 -15.13 12.99
CA GLU A 121 12.95 -14.63 13.84
C GLU A 121 13.95 -13.71 13.10
N ASN A 122 13.94 -13.70 11.76
CA ASN A 122 14.77 -12.77 10.99
C ASN A 122 14.22 -11.33 11.01
N VAL A 123 12.99 -11.12 11.49
CA VAL A 123 12.46 -9.80 11.87
C VAL A 123 13.04 -9.43 13.22
N ASN A 124 14.25 -8.90 13.21
CA ASN A 124 14.97 -8.48 14.40
C ASN A 124 15.73 -7.17 14.17
N VAL A 125 16.10 -6.53 15.27
CA VAL A 125 16.73 -5.20 15.26
C VAL A 125 18.05 -5.18 14.49
N ASN A 126 18.87 -6.23 14.59
CA ASN A 126 20.17 -6.30 13.92
C ASN A 126 19.99 -6.29 12.40
N ASN A 127 19.07 -7.10 11.89
CA ASN A 127 18.75 -7.13 10.46
C ASN A 127 18.15 -5.81 9.98
N VAL A 128 17.22 -5.20 10.73
CA VAL A 128 16.66 -3.90 10.36
C VAL A 128 17.73 -2.83 10.24
N LEU A 129 18.63 -2.72 11.22
CA LEU A 129 19.74 -1.77 11.19
C LEU A 129 20.73 -2.07 10.06
N ALA A 130 21.08 -3.35 9.87
CA ALA A 130 21.97 -3.76 8.79
C ALA A 130 21.39 -3.45 7.40
N VAL A 131 20.08 -3.64 7.20
CA VAL A 131 19.38 -3.30 5.96
C VAL A 131 19.42 -1.79 5.70
N ILE A 132 19.07 -0.97 6.70
CA ILE A 132 19.05 0.49 6.56
C ILE A 132 20.46 1.02 6.28
N LEU A 133 21.49 0.42 6.88
CA LEU A 133 22.89 0.78 6.66
C LEU A 133 23.48 0.19 5.38
N GLY A 134 22.73 -0.58 4.59
CA GLY A 134 23.24 -1.24 3.39
C GLY A 134 24.31 -2.30 3.66
N ASN A 135 24.44 -2.80 4.90
CA ASN A 135 25.49 -3.71 5.31
C ASN A 135 25.04 -5.18 5.25
N LYS A 136 25.16 -5.78 4.06
CA LYS A 136 24.80 -7.18 3.84
C LYS A 136 25.53 -8.17 4.76
N ASN A 137 26.79 -7.89 5.10
CA ASN A 137 27.60 -8.77 5.96
C ASN A 137 27.15 -8.76 7.44
N ALA A 138 26.38 -7.76 7.86
CA ALA A 138 25.81 -7.67 9.19
C ALA A 138 24.39 -8.27 9.28
N THR A 139 23.84 -8.75 8.17
CA THR A 139 22.56 -9.48 8.17
C THR A 139 22.77 -10.95 8.53
N SER A 140 21.81 -11.54 9.23
CA SER A 140 21.74 -12.97 9.53
C SER A 140 20.39 -13.54 9.08
N GLY A 141 20.43 -14.68 8.37
CA GLY A 141 19.24 -15.26 7.76
C GLY A 141 18.57 -14.33 6.73
N GLY A 142 17.30 -14.59 6.44
CA GLY A 142 16.54 -13.85 5.42
C GLY A 142 17.11 -13.97 4.00
N SER A 143 16.68 -13.08 3.10
CA SER A 143 17.12 -13.03 1.70
C SER A 143 18.49 -12.36 1.53
N GLY A 144 18.96 -11.62 2.54
CA GLY A 144 20.17 -10.81 2.48
C GLY A 144 20.03 -9.55 1.61
N LYS A 145 18.80 -9.15 1.25
CA LYS A 145 18.52 -7.90 0.55
C LYS A 145 18.67 -6.71 1.52
N VAL A 146 19.48 -5.72 1.14
CA VAL A 146 19.72 -4.51 1.92
C VAL A 146 19.50 -3.28 1.06
N VAL A 147 19.42 -2.09 1.66
CA VAL A 147 19.38 -0.83 0.92
C VAL A 147 20.78 -0.51 0.39
N ALA A 148 21.09 -0.96 -0.82
CA ALA A 148 22.37 -0.72 -1.48
C ALA A 148 22.32 0.60 -2.28
N SER A 149 22.01 1.70 -1.59
CA SER A 149 21.71 3.00 -2.20
C SER A 149 22.94 3.84 -2.55
N GLY A 150 22.85 4.63 -3.62
CA GLY A 150 23.77 5.70 -3.98
C GLY A 150 23.43 7.08 -3.35
N PRO A 151 24.24 8.12 -3.61
CA PRO A 151 24.06 9.45 -3.01
C PRO A 151 22.82 10.21 -3.51
N ASP A 152 22.33 9.88 -4.71
CA ASP A 152 21.16 10.53 -5.33
C ASP A 152 19.87 9.72 -5.13
N ASP A 153 19.96 8.57 -4.44
CA ASP A 153 18.84 7.67 -4.22
C ASP A 153 17.89 8.20 -3.14
N LEU A 154 16.62 7.83 -3.25
CA LEU A 154 15.58 8.18 -2.28
C LEU A 154 15.18 6.93 -1.52
N ILE A 155 15.18 7.02 -0.19
CA ILE A 155 14.80 5.91 0.69
C ILE A 155 13.53 6.27 1.45
N PHE A 156 12.51 5.45 1.29
CA PHE A 156 11.30 5.49 2.11
C PHE A 156 11.34 4.38 3.16
N ILE A 157 11.10 4.72 4.43
CA ILE A 157 11.02 3.73 5.51
C ILE A 157 9.64 3.84 6.14
N PHE A 158 8.93 2.71 6.21
CA PHE A 158 7.63 2.62 6.86
C PHE A 158 7.63 1.52 7.92
N TYR A 159 7.21 1.90 9.11
CA TYR A 159 7.14 1.05 10.28
C TYR A 159 5.70 1.02 10.79
N SER A 160 5.12 -0.17 10.94
CA SER A 160 3.82 -0.37 11.56
C SER A 160 3.94 -1.39 12.70
N ASP A 161 3.76 -0.91 13.93
CA ASP A 161 3.63 -1.73 15.13
C ASP A 161 3.16 -0.89 16.33
N HIS A 162 3.13 -1.53 17.50
CA HIS A 162 3.13 -0.93 18.81
C HIS A 162 4.38 -0.09 19.10
N GLY A 163 4.22 0.83 20.05
CA GLY A 163 5.32 1.63 20.56
C GLY A 163 4.99 2.22 21.92
N ALA A 164 6.04 2.74 22.56
CA ALA A 164 5.98 3.48 23.80
C ALA A 164 6.91 4.72 23.69
N PRO A 165 6.85 5.68 24.63
CA PRO A 165 7.77 6.80 24.63
C PRO A 165 9.25 6.35 24.52
N GLY A 166 9.91 6.73 23.44
CA GLY A 166 11.32 6.42 23.17
C GLY A 166 11.62 4.99 22.71
N VAL A 167 10.61 4.14 22.46
CA VAL A 167 10.81 2.74 22.06
C VAL A 167 9.75 2.32 21.04
N LEU A 168 10.20 1.81 19.88
CA LEU A 168 9.36 0.97 19.03
C LEU A 168 9.46 -0.47 19.53
N TYR A 169 8.34 -1.13 19.75
CA TYR A 169 8.37 -2.55 20.09
C TYR A 169 8.80 -3.30 18.85
N HIS A 170 9.65 -4.29 18.99
CA HIS A 170 10.14 -5.06 17.87
C HIS A 170 10.21 -6.52 18.27
N LEU A 171 9.85 -7.39 17.33
CA LEU A 171 10.03 -8.82 17.48
C LEU A 171 11.50 -9.14 17.77
N HIS A 172 11.68 -10.02 18.75
CA HIS A 172 12.97 -10.58 19.17
C HIS A 172 14.11 -9.56 19.37
N ARG A 173 14.36 -9.20 20.64
CA ARG A 173 15.70 -8.73 21.03
C ARG A 173 16.64 -9.93 21.06
N VAL A 174 17.72 -9.88 20.28
CA VAL A 174 18.85 -10.78 20.54
C VAL A 174 19.54 -10.22 21.79
N VAL A 175 19.51 -11.00 22.86
CA VAL A 175 20.36 -10.81 24.06
C VAL A 175 21.75 -11.35 23.76
#